data_AF-A0A969S864-F1
#
_entry.id   AF-A0A969S864-F1
#
_cell.length_a   1.000
_cell.length_b   1.000
_cell.length_c   1.000
_cell.angle_alpha   90.00
_cell.angle_beta   90.00
_cell.angle_gamma   90.00
#
_symmetry.space_group_name_H-M   'P 1'
#
loop_
_entity.id
_entity.type
_entity.pdbx_description
1 polymer ?
#
loop_
_entity_poly.entity_id
_entity_poly.type
_entity_poly.pdbx_seq_one_letter_code
_entity_poly.pdbx_strand_id
1 'polypeptide(L)'
;MTWAVLKEGWAYRPSLGWYRWTGKRWETIGDATLLAAEIGRFFDAQNWQQRNGGLYAYCQEEMARRCFVPEPFWDSAHYLSFENGVLDTRDNSFHDHGPQFYCTCSLPYAYDLAASCPNWLRYLGQATGEDQQLQQLLRAWCKWILSPKDRTRKSPIEKSLDLVGRKGSGKGTFLDILMQLVGEENCGVSSPDTFSTPEGLGQLIDKKWPSIPTHPAICPESAISTKS
;
A
#
# COMPACT_ATOMS: atom_id res chain seq x y z
N MET A 1 -32.68 3.21 3.38
CA MET A 1 -32.60 4.44 2.57
C MET A 1 -31.20 5.03 2.57
N THR A 2 -30.54 5.16 3.73
CA THR A 2 -29.17 5.69 3.88
C THR A 2 -28.12 5.02 2.96
N TRP A 3 -28.15 3.68 2.83
CA TRP A 3 -27.28 2.95 1.91
C TRP A 3 -27.41 3.42 0.45
N ALA A 4 -28.63 3.67 -0.06
CA ALA A 4 -28.83 3.99 -1.47
C ALA A 4 -28.12 5.29 -1.88
N VAL A 5 -27.92 6.20 -0.93
CA VAL A 5 -27.26 7.49 -1.12
C VAL A 5 -25.76 7.40 -0.88
N LEU A 6 -25.32 6.59 0.09
CA LEU A 6 -23.92 6.55 0.52
C LEU A 6 -23.10 5.38 -0.04
N LYS A 7 -23.73 4.42 -0.74
CA LYS A 7 -23.09 3.17 -1.21
C LYS A 7 -21.85 3.37 -2.08
N GLU A 8 -21.75 4.48 -2.81
CA GLU A 8 -20.64 4.72 -3.75
C GLU A 8 -19.39 5.27 -3.06
N GLY A 9 -19.57 5.86 -1.87
CA GLY A 9 -18.49 6.49 -1.12
C GLY A 9 -17.94 5.64 0.03
N TRP A 10 -18.57 4.53 0.37
CA TRP A 10 -18.34 3.80 1.62
C TRP A 10 -18.24 2.30 1.40
N ALA A 11 -17.20 1.71 2.01
CA ALA A 11 -16.98 0.27 2.06
C ALA A 11 -16.61 -0.15 3.49
N TYR A 12 -16.97 -1.38 3.85
CA TYR A 12 -16.74 -1.94 5.18
C TYR A 12 -15.97 -3.24 5.08
N ARG A 13 -14.86 -3.31 5.82
CA ARG A 13 -13.97 -4.47 5.91
C ARG A 13 -13.95 -4.92 7.38
N PRO A 14 -14.56 -6.05 7.76
CA PRO A 14 -14.77 -6.40 9.18
C PRO A 14 -13.51 -6.45 10.04
N SER A 15 -12.36 -6.78 9.45
CA SER A 15 -11.07 -6.83 10.13
C SER A 15 -10.48 -5.46 10.44
N LEU A 16 -10.85 -4.41 9.71
CA LEU A 16 -10.19 -3.09 9.77
C LEU A 16 -11.14 -1.91 9.94
N GLY A 17 -12.44 -2.09 9.68
CA GLY A 17 -13.46 -1.07 9.81
C GLY A 17 -13.86 -0.41 8.48
N TRP A 18 -14.06 0.90 8.54
CA TRP A 18 -14.66 1.69 7.47
C TRP A 18 -13.62 2.27 6.52
N TYR A 19 -13.94 2.25 5.24
CA TYR A 19 -13.18 2.91 4.19
C TYR A 19 -14.04 3.93 3.47
N ARG A 20 -13.42 5.05 3.06
CA ARG A 20 -14.02 6.08 2.23
C ARG A 20 -13.33 6.17 0.88
N TRP A 21 -14.13 6.28 -0.16
CA TRP A 21 -13.64 6.56 -1.51
C TRP A 21 -13.21 8.02 -1.64
N THR A 22 -11.97 8.25 -2.10
CA THR A 22 -11.42 9.61 -2.29
C THR A 22 -11.55 10.13 -3.71
N GLY A 23 -12.10 9.33 -4.62
CA GLY A 23 -12.05 9.59 -6.06
C GLY A 23 -10.91 8.86 -6.78
N LYS A 24 -9.89 8.40 -6.04
CA LYS A 24 -8.74 7.65 -6.59
C LYS A 24 -8.52 6.30 -5.91
N ARG A 25 -8.70 6.25 -4.59
CA ARG A 25 -8.49 5.05 -3.77
C ARG A 25 -9.43 5.01 -2.58
N TRP A 26 -9.44 3.89 -1.90
CA TRP A 26 -10.11 3.70 -0.62
C TRP A 26 -9.17 3.99 0.52
N GLU A 27 -9.55 4.90 1.42
CA GLU A 27 -8.76 5.23 2.60
C GLU A 27 -9.48 4.76 3.88
N THR A 28 -8.71 4.16 4.78
CA THR A 28 -9.22 3.75 6.09
C THR A 28 -9.61 4.97 6.91
N ILE A 29 -10.71 4.86 7.64
CA ILE A 29 -11.14 5.88 8.59
C ILE A 29 -10.94 5.32 9.98
N GLY A 30 -10.12 6.00 10.78
CA GLY A 30 -9.77 5.55 12.12
C GLY A 30 -10.96 5.45 13.09
N ASP A 31 -12.03 6.22 12.87
CA ASP A 31 -13.26 6.12 13.65
C ASP A 31 -14.54 6.22 12.78
N ALA A 32 -15.67 5.80 13.35
CA ALA A 32 -16.96 5.89 12.67
C ALA A 32 -17.57 7.30 12.73
N THR A 33 -16.84 8.32 13.21
CA THR A 33 -17.36 9.68 13.41
C THR A 33 -17.67 10.35 12.08
N LEU A 34 -16.82 10.15 11.06
CA LEU A 34 -17.09 10.66 9.71
C LEU A 34 -18.34 10.02 9.11
N LEU A 35 -18.53 8.71 9.31
CA LEU A 35 -19.73 8.01 8.85
C LEU A 35 -20.98 8.55 9.57
N ALA A 36 -20.90 8.72 10.89
CA ALA A 36 -22.00 9.28 11.68
C ALA A 36 -22.37 10.70 11.23
N ALA A 37 -21.38 11.52 10.88
CA ALA A 37 -21.61 12.86 10.32
C ALA A 37 -22.31 12.80 8.95
N GLU A 38 -21.94 11.88 8.06
CA GLU A 38 -22.64 11.69 6.77
C GLU A 38 -24.07 11.19 6.96
N ILE A 39 -24.30 10.28 7.90
CA ILE A 39 -25.65 9.82 8.27
C ILE A 39 -26.48 11.00 8.80
N GLY A 40 -25.87 11.88 9.61
CA GLY A 40 -26.51 13.12 10.07
C GLY A 40 -26.92 14.04 8.92
N ARG A 41 -26.01 14.31 7.98
CA ARG A 41 -26.30 15.09 6.76
C ARG A 41 -27.42 14.47 5.93
N PHE A 42 -27.44 13.14 5.82
CA PHE A 42 -28.52 12.43 5.15
C PHE A 42 -29.86 12.66 5.85
N PHE A 43 -29.92 12.57 7.18
CA PHE A 43 -31.14 12.86 7.93
C PHE A 43 -31.61 14.31 7.77
N ASP A 44 -30.68 15.27 7.72
CA ASP A 44 -31.00 16.68 7.42
C ASP A 44 -31.63 16.82 6.04
N ALA A 45 -31.01 16.25 5.01
CA ALA A 45 -31.51 16.31 3.64
C ALA A 45 -32.90 15.67 3.47
N GLN A 46 -33.23 14.69 4.30
CA GLN A 46 -34.54 14.01 4.29
C GLN A 46 -35.55 14.62 5.27
N ASN A 47 -35.22 15.73 5.94
CA ASN A 47 -36.07 16.42 6.92
C ASN A 47 -36.54 15.54 8.11
N TRP A 48 -35.69 14.61 8.56
CA TRP A 48 -36.02 13.74 9.70
C TRP A 48 -36.03 14.53 11.01
N GLN A 49 -37.19 14.54 11.69
CA GLN A 49 -37.44 15.31 12.90
C GLN A 49 -37.02 14.57 14.19
N GLN A 50 -37.16 13.25 14.24
CA GLN A 50 -36.80 12.45 15.41
C GLN A 50 -35.50 11.70 15.16
N ARG A 51 -34.48 12.01 15.96
CA ARG A 51 -33.16 11.39 15.89
C ARG A 51 -32.72 10.99 17.29
N ASN A 52 -32.17 9.80 17.42
CA ASN A 52 -31.60 9.31 18.67
C ASN A 52 -30.41 8.38 18.37
N GLY A 53 -29.59 8.08 19.37
CA GLY A 53 -28.41 7.24 19.19
C GLY A 53 -28.72 5.85 18.62
N GLY A 54 -29.87 5.26 18.97
CA GLY A 54 -30.29 3.96 18.44
C GLY A 54 -30.54 3.96 16.93
N LEU A 55 -31.10 5.05 16.40
CA LEU A 55 -31.29 5.22 14.95
C LEU A 55 -29.96 5.35 14.20
N TYR A 56 -28.99 6.08 14.76
CA TYR A 56 -27.64 6.16 14.19
C TYR A 56 -26.96 4.79 14.18
N ALA A 57 -27.01 4.08 15.31
CA ALA A 57 -26.45 2.72 15.42
C ALA A 57 -27.09 1.76 14.42
N TYR A 58 -28.42 1.77 14.28
CA TYR A 58 -29.12 0.97 13.29
C TYR A 58 -28.66 1.27 11.86
N CYS A 59 -28.52 2.56 11.50
CA CYS A 59 -28.02 2.92 10.17
C CYS A 59 -26.59 2.46 9.95
N GLN A 60 -25.72 2.58 10.94
CA GLN A 60 -24.33 2.11 10.85
C GLN A 60 -24.27 0.58 10.68
N GLU A 61 -25.07 -0.18 11.43
CA GLU A 61 -25.15 -1.64 11.29
C GLU A 61 -25.69 -2.07 9.93
N GLU A 62 -26.77 -1.45 9.45
CA GLU A 62 -27.32 -1.72 8.12
C GLU A 62 -26.34 -1.35 7.00
N MET A 63 -25.64 -0.22 7.15
CA MET A 63 -24.58 0.14 6.21
C MET A 63 -23.44 -0.87 6.27
N ALA A 64 -23.01 -1.32 7.44
CA ALA A 64 -21.91 -2.29 7.57
C ALA A 64 -22.24 -3.60 6.84
N ARG A 65 -23.49 -4.07 6.97
CA ARG A 65 -23.98 -5.27 6.26
C ARG A 65 -24.01 -5.10 4.75
N ARG A 66 -24.39 -3.91 4.25
CA ARG A 66 -24.62 -3.66 2.81
C ARG A 66 -23.42 -3.10 2.06
N CYS A 67 -22.51 -2.43 2.76
CA CYS A 67 -21.22 -1.96 2.25
C CYS A 67 -20.10 -2.96 2.54
N PHE A 68 -20.44 -4.16 3.01
CA PHE A 68 -19.49 -5.23 3.24
C PHE A 68 -18.78 -5.61 1.93
N VAL A 69 -17.45 -5.57 1.96
CA VAL A 69 -16.60 -6.01 0.85
C VAL A 69 -15.72 -7.16 1.36
N PRO A 70 -15.84 -8.36 0.77
CA PRO A 70 -15.02 -9.50 1.18
C PRO A 70 -13.53 -9.24 0.96
N GLU A 71 -12.70 -9.79 1.85
CA GLU A 71 -11.23 -9.63 1.85
C GLU A 71 -10.57 -9.81 0.46
N PRO A 72 -10.93 -10.81 -0.37
CA PRO A 72 -10.28 -11.03 -1.68
C PRO A 72 -10.52 -9.94 -2.73
N PHE A 73 -11.52 -9.06 -2.53
CA PHE A 73 -11.79 -7.96 -3.47
C PHE A 73 -10.85 -6.78 -3.26
N TRP A 74 -10.34 -6.60 -2.04
CA TRP A 74 -9.42 -5.52 -1.70
C TRP A 74 -8.04 -5.75 -2.34
N ASP A 75 -7.50 -4.72 -2.98
CA ASP A 75 -6.17 -4.73 -3.60
C ASP A 75 -5.89 -5.99 -4.43
N SER A 76 -6.79 -6.29 -5.37
CA SER A 76 -6.62 -7.42 -6.28
C SER A 76 -5.22 -7.43 -6.89
N ALA A 77 -4.60 -8.61 -6.96
CA ALA A 77 -3.28 -8.82 -7.54
C ALA A 77 -3.14 -8.31 -8.99
N HIS A 78 -4.28 -8.05 -9.65
CA HIS A 78 -4.34 -7.63 -11.03
C HIS A 78 -4.42 -6.11 -11.25
N TYR A 79 -4.85 -5.34 -10.24
CA TYR A 79 -5.08 -3.90 -10.40
C TYR A 79 -3.98 -3.06 -9.77
N LEU A 80 -3.34 -2.22 -10.58
CA LEU A 80 -2.35 -1.25 -10.15
C LEU A 80 -2.93 0.16 -10.32
N SER A 81 -3.23 0.83 -9.21
CA SER A 81 -3.65 2.23 -9.24
C SER A 81 -2.43 3.17 -9.33
N PHE A 82 -2.52 4.13 -10.24
CA PHE A 82 -1.58 5.21 -10.54
C PHE A 82 -2.29 6.55 -10.41
N GLU A 83 -1.55 7.66 -10.45
CA GLU A 83 -2.16 8.99 -10.28
C GLU A 83 -3.30 9.27 -11.28
N ASN A 84 -3.14 8.80 -12.52
CA ASN A 84 -4.04 9.05 -13.64
C ASN A 84 -5.05 7.91 -13.93
N GLY A 85 -5.06 6.83 -13.16
CA GLY A 85 -6.01 5.73 -13.39
C GLY A 85 -5.54 4.38 -12.86
N VAL A 86 -6.17 3.31 -13.32
CA VAL A 86 -5.92 1.94 -12.87
C VAL A 86 -5.52 1.07 -14.06
N LEU A 87 -4.38 0.39 -13.94
CA LEU A 87 -3.90 -0.60 -14.89
C LEU A 87 -4.41 -1.99 -14.49
N ASP A 88 -5.05 -2.68 -15.43
CA ASP A 88 -5.30 -4.12 -15.34
C ASP A 88 -4.13 -4.90 -15.93
N THR A 89 -3.40 -5.61 -15.08
CA THR A 89 -2.20 -6.37 -15.49
C THR A 89 -2.52 -7.67 -16.23
N ARG A 90 -3.79 -8.08 -16.34
CA ARG A 90 -4.19 -9.30 -17.07
C ARG A 90 -4.12 -9.10 -18.58
N ASP A 91 -4.61 -7.95 -19.05
CA ASP A 91 -4.68 -7.60 -20.48
C ASP A 91 -3.92 -6.30 -20.82
N ASN A 92 -3.34 -5.63 -19.83
CA ASN A 92 -2.70 -4.31 -19.93
C ASN A 92 -3.66 -3.19 -20.36
N SER A 93 -4.95 -3.31 -20.07
CA SER A 93 -5.90 -2.22 -20.25
C SER A 93 -5.77 -1.18 -19.14
N PHE A 94 -6.01 0.09 -19.49
CA PHE A 94 -5.93 1.22 -18.56
C PHE A 94 -7.31 1.88 -18.44
N HIS A 95 -7.75 2.09 -17.21
CA HIS A 95 -9.08 2.59 -16.87
C HIS A 95 -9.00 3.86 -16.04
N ASP A 96 -10.04 4.69 -16.11
CA ASP A 96 -10.25 5.76 -15.14
C ASP A 96 -10.42 5.17 -13.73
N HIS A 97 -10.16 6.01 -12.73
CA HIS A 97 -10.38 5.63 -11.33
C HIS A 97 -11.83 5.22 -11.08
N GLY A 98 -12.02 4.19 -10.27
CA GLY A 98 -13.34 3.70 -9.94
C GLY A 98 -13.38 2.93 -8.62
N PRO A 99 -14.45 3.10 -7.81
CA PRO A 99 -14.60 2.43 -6.53
C PRO A 99 -14.61 0.89 -6.66
N GLN A 100 -15.02 0.37 -7.82
CA GLN A 100 -15.11 -1.06 -8.13
C GLN A 100 -13.77 -1.81 -8.12
N PHE A 101 -12.64 -1.09 -8.23
CA PHE A 101 -11.30 -1.69 -8.22
C PHE A 101 -10.79 -1.99 -6.80
N TYR A 102 -11.41 -1.39 -5.77
CA TYR A 102 -11.07 -1.59 -4.36
C TYR A 102 -9.56 -1.45 -4.03
N CYS A 103 -8.88 -0.54 -4.74
CA CYS A 103 -7.49 -0.19 -4.45
C CYS A 103 -7.41 0.69 -3.19
N THR A 104 -6.60 0.30 -2.21
CA THR A 104 -6.29 1.08 -1.00
C THR A 104 -5.00 1.88 -1.13
N CYS A 105 -4.16 1.53 -2.12
CA CYS A 105 -2.93 2.24 -2.45
C CYS A 105 -3.00 2.75 -3.90
N SER A 106 -2.35 3.89 -4.15
CA SER A 106 -2.11 4.42 -5.49
C SER A 106 -0.65 4.83 -5.60
N LEU A 107 -0.03 4.58 -6.75
CA LEU A 107 1.32 5.05 -7.04
C LEU A 107 1.28 6.57 -7.33
N PRO A 108 2.27 7.35 -6.86
CA PRO A 108 2.21 8.82 -6.88
C PRO A 108 2.63 9.44 -8.22
N TYR A 109 2.53 8.68 -9.31
CA TYR A 109 2.90 9.13 -10.66
C TYR A 109 1.94 8.55 -11.68
N ALA A 110 1.85 9.22 -12.84
CA ALA A 110 1.04 8.77 -13.95
C ALA A 110 1.64 7.54 -14.64
N TYR A 111 0.78 6.64 -15.10
CA TYR A 111 1.14 5.55 -15.99
C TYR A 111 1.30 6.05 -17.42
N ASP A 112 2.44 5.76 -18.04
CA ASP A 112 2.77 6.09 -19.42
C ASP A 112 3.48 4.90 -20.09
N LEU A 113 2.87 4.38 -21.17
CA LEU A 113 3.39 3.26 -21.96
C LEU A 113 4.62 3.64 -22.80
N ALA A 114 4.78 4.93 -23.13
CA ALA A 114 5.90 5.44 -23.91
C ALA A 114 7.10 5.86 -23.04
N ALA A 115 6.96 5.79 -21.72
CA ALA A 115 7.99 6.23 -20.79
C ALA A 115 9.29 5.43 -20.96
N SER A 116 10.41 6.15 -20.95
CA SER A 116 11.76 5.56 -20.93
C SER A 116 12.49 5.96 -19.64
N CYS A 117 13.42 5.13 -19.19
CA CYS A 117 14.14 5.33 -17.93
C CYS A 117 15.68 5.27 -18.09
N PRO A 118 16.29 6.09 -18.98
CA PRO A 118 17.72 6.01 -19.29
C PRO A 118 18.63 6.24 -18.07
N ASN A 119 18.23 7.12 -17.15
CA ASN A 119 18.98 7.37 -15.91
C ASN A 119 18.98 6.15 -14.98
N TRP A 120 17.84 5.46 -14.88
CA TRP A 120 17.70 4.24 -14.11
C TRP A 120 18.55 3.10 -14.69
N LEU A 121 18.50 2.92 -16.02
CA LEU A 121 19.29 1.89 -16.71
C LEU A 121 20.80 2.13 -16.52
N ARG A 122 21.24 3.39 -16.63
CA ARG A 122 22.64 3.78 -16.37
C ARG A 122 23.04 3.54 -14.92
N TYR A 123 22.19 3.90 -13.96
CA TYR A 123 22.41 3.61 -12.55
C TYR A 123 22.56 2.10 -12.30
N LEU A 124 21.69 1.27 -12.89
CA LEU A 124 21.78 -0.18 -12.77
C LEU A 124 23.10 -0.73 -13.32
N GLY A 125 23.55 -0.27 -14.49
CA GLY A 125 24.86 -0.63 -15.04
C GLY A 125 26.00 -0.32 -14.08
N GLN A 126 26.02 0.90 -13.54
CA GLN A 126 27.04 1.35 -12.58
C GLN A 126 27.00 0.58 -11.25
N ALA A 127 25.82 0.39 -10.67
CA ALA A 127 25.65 -0.26 -9.37
C ALA A 127 25.96 -1.77 -9.40
N THR A 128 25.77 -2.40 -10.56
CA THR A 128 25.95 -3.85 -10.75
C THR A 128 27.26 -4.21 -11.44
N GLY A 129 28.05 -3.23 -11.90
CA GLY A 129 29.24 -3.48 -12.71
C GLY A 129 28.90 -4.14 -14.06
N GLU A 130 27.78 -3.75 -14.66
CA GLU A 130 27.22 -4.31 -15.90
C GLU A 130 26.80 -5.80 -15.80
N ASP A 131 26.66 -6.36 -14.59
CA ASP A 131 26.14 -7.70 -14.38
C ASP A 131 24.63 -7.77 -14.71
N GLN A 132 24.31 -8.35 -15.87
CA GLN A 132 22.94 -8.47 -16.34
C GLN A 132 22.04 -9.30 -15.41
N GLN A 133 22.56 -10.32 -14.73
CA GLN A 133 21.75 -11.14 -13.83
C GLN A 133 21.33 -10.33 -12.61
N LEU A 134 22.27 -9.58 -12.03
CA LEU A 134 21.99 -8.70 -10.90
C LEU A 134 21.04 -7.56 -11.28
N GLN A 135 21.18 -6.98 -12.47
CA GLN A 135 20.24 -5.97 -12.98
C GLN A 135 18.82 -6.52 -13.09
N GLN A 136 18.65 -7.74 -13.62
CA GLN A 136 17.35 -8.37 -13.72
C GLN A 136 16.77 -8.71 -12.34
N LEU A 137 17.60 -9.12 -11.37
CA LEU A 137 17.17 -9.36 -10.00
C LEU A 137 16.61 -8.08 -9.36
N LEU A 138 17.33 -6.95 -9.47
CA LEU A 138 16.89 -5.67 -8.94
C LEU A 138 15.59 -5.19 -9.60
N ARG A 139 15.47 -5.34 -10.92
CA ARG A 139 14.24 -5.01 -11.67
C ARG A 139 13.06 -5.90 -11.24
N ALA A 140 13.31 -7.20 -11.09
CA ALA A 140 12.32 -8.16 -10.60
C ALA A 140 11.88 -7.82 -9.18
N TRP A 141 12.80 -7.35 -8.34
CA TRP A 141 12.50 -6.87 -7.00
C TRP A 141 11.60 -5.62 -7.01
N CYS A 142 11.92 -4.61 -7.83
CA CYS A 142 11.06 -3.44 -8.01
C CYS A 142 9.65 -3.85 -8.47
N LYS A 143 9.55 -4.71 -9.49
CA LYS A 143 8.28 -5.25 -9.98
C LYS A 143 7.53 -5.97 -8.85
N TRP A 144 8.23 -6.82 -8.11
CA TRP A 144 7.65 -7.53 -6.99
C TRP A 144 7.09 -6.56 -5.95
N ILE A 145 7.81 -5.52 -5.52
CA ILE A 145 7.29 -4.55 -4.55
C ILE A 145 6.03 -3.84 -5.07
N LEU A 146 6.05 -3.37 -6.32
CA LEU A 146 4.96 -2.58 -6.89
C LEU A 146 3.68 -3.40 -7.11
N SER A 147 3.83 -4.65 -7.55
CA SER A 147 2.70 -5.54 -7.83
C SER A 147 1.88 -5.81 -6.57
N PRO A 148 0.55 -5.68 -6.62
CA PRO A 148 -0.29 -6.04 -5.49
C PRO A 148 -0.14 -7.53 -5.20
N LYS A 149 -0.32 -7.89 -3.94
CA LYS A 149 -0.13 -9.27 -3.48
C LYS A 149 -1.48 -9.96 -3.38
N ASP A 150 -1.49 -11.23 -3.74
CA ASP A 150 -2.68 -12.06 -3.57
C ASP A 150 -2.97 -12.27 -2.07
N ARG A 151 -3.95 -11.53 -1.56
CA ARG A 151 -4.39 -11.56 -0.16
C ARG A 151 -5.18 -12.83 0.20
N THR A 152 -5.52 -13.69 -0.76
CA THR A 152 -6.13 -15.01 -0.46
C THR A 152 -5.12 -15.98 0.16
N ARG A 153 -3.82 -15.70 0.01
CA ARG A 153 -2.74 -16.48 0.61
C ARG A 153 -2.52 -16.05 2.05
N LYS A 154 -2.30 -17.04 2.95
CA LYS A 154 -2.04 -16.82 4.38
C LYS A 154 -0.83 -15.92 4.65
N SER A 155 0.17 -15.96 3.77
CA SER A 155 1.38 -15.15 3.84
C SER A 155 1.73 -14.60 2.45
N PRO A 156 1.15 -13.45 2.05
CA PRO A 156 1.38 -12.87 0.73
C PRO A 156 2.80 -12.30 0.59
N ILE A 157 3.42 -11.91 1.71
CA ILE A 157 4.72 -11.24 1.78
C ILE A 157 5.65 -12.08 2.65
N GLU A 158 6.60 -12.78 2.03
CA GLU A 158 7.57 -13.65 2.70
C GLU A 158 8.98 -13.54 2.07
N LYS A 159 9.28 -12.37 1.49
CA LYS A 159 10.59 -12.14 0.85
C LYS A 159 11.18 -10.85 1.37
N SER A 160 12.47 -10.90 1.67
CA SER A 160 13.32 -9.73 1.91
C SER A 160 14.47 -9.71 0.90
N LEU A 161 14.97 -8.52 0.60
CA LEU A 161 16.17 -8.32 -0.19
C LEU A 161 17.20 -7.66 0.72
N ASP A 162 18.32 -8.34 0.92
CA ASP A 162 19.47 -7.78 1.60
C ASP A 162 20.46 -7.24 0.57
N LEU A 163 20.90 -6.00 0.76
CA LEU A 163 21.82 -5.31 -0.14
C LEU A 163 23.18 -5.19 0.56
N VAL A 164 24.08 -6.12 0.25
CA VAL A 164 25.43 -6.13 0.81
C VAL A 164 26.42 -5.55 -0.19
N GLY A 165 27.24 -4.59 0.24
CA GLY A 165 28.29 -4.02 -0.60
C GLY A 165 29.05 -2.89 0.06
N ARG A 166 30.16 -2.48 -0.55
CA ARG A 166 31.02 -1.39 -0.05
C ARG A 166 30.26 -0.07 0.08
N LYS A 167 30.72 0.82 0.97
CA LYS A 167 30.20 2.20 1.06
C LYS A 167 30.36 2.89 -0.30
N GLY A 168 29.34 3.63 -0.74
CA GLY A 168 29.35 4.32 -2.03
C GLY A 168 28.94 3.47 -3.25
N SER A 169 28.54 2.21 -3.08
CA SER A 169 28.12 1.34 -4.19
C SER A 169 26.70 1.61 -4.73
N GLY A 170 26.08 2.75 -4.39
CA GLY A 170 24.73 3.11 -4.86
C GLY A 170 23.54 2.52 -4.07
N LYS A 171 23.76 1.66 -3.06
CA LYS A 171 22.67 1.02 -2.30
C LYS A 171 21.64 1.98 -1.70
N GLY A 172 22.10 3.09 -1.10
CA GLY A 172 21.20 4.13 -0.56
C GLY A 172 20.33 4.72 -1.66
N THR A 173 20.93 5.05 -2.80
CA THR A 173 20.22 5.53 -4.00
C THR A 173 19.18 4.52 -4.50
N PHE A 174 19.45 3.21 -4.47
CA PHE A 174 18.44 2.20 -4.81
C PHE A 174 17.25 2.24 -3.86
N LEU A 175 17.49 2.31 -2.55
CA LEU A 175 16.43 2.38 -1.54
C LEU A 175 15.62 3.68 -1.67
N ASP A 176 16.28 4.81 -1.93
CA ASP A 176 15.61 6.10 -2.17
C ASP A 176 14.70 6.03 -3.41
N ILE A 177 15.18 5.40 -4.49
CA ILE A 177 14.38 5.18 -5.71
C ILE A 177 13.19 4.27 -5.41
N LEU A 178 13.38 3.18 -4.66
CA LEU A 178 12.28 2.29 -4.26
C LEU A 178 11.22 3.02 -3.44
N MET A 179 11.63 3.86 -2.48
CA MET A 179 10.72 4.67 -1.68
C MET A 179 9.89 5.62 -2.56
N GLN A 180 10.52 6.29 -3.53
CA GLN A 180 9.80 7.18 -4.46
C GLN A 180 8.89 6.39 -5.43
N LEU A 181 9.32 5.21 -5.88
CA LEU A 181 8.52 4.34 -6.74
C LEU A 181 7.26 3.83 -6.05
N VAL A 182 7.34 3.53 -4.75
CA VAL A 182 6.18 3.08 -3.96
C VAL A 182 5.33 4.27 -3.52
N GLY A 183 5.96 5.41 -3.25
CA GLY A 183 5.36 6.57 -2.62
C GLY A 183 5.46 6.49 -1.11
N GLU A 184 5.82 7.61 -0.47
CA GLU A 184 6.06 7.66 0.99
C GLU A 184 4.85 7.18 1.80
N GLU A 185 3.64 7.51 1.35
CA GLU A 185 2.38 7.08 1.96
C GLU A 185 2.15 5.55 1.91
N ASN A 186 2.74 4.85 0.94
CA ASN A 186 2.64 3.40 0.79
C ASN A 186 3.82 2.68 1.45
N CYS A 187 4.79 3.42 1.98
CA CYS A 187 5.91 2.90 2.76
C CYS A 187 5.56 2.85 4.25
N GLY A 188 5.96 1.78 4.92
CA GLY A 188 6.05 1.71 6.38
C GLY A 188 7.52 1.65 6.78
N VAL A 189 7.91 2.32 7.85
CA VAL A 189 9.22 2.11 8.47
C VAL A 189 9.00 1.13 9.61
N SER A 190 9.66 -0.03 9.57
CA SER A 190 9.62 -1.00 10.65
C SER A 190 11.00 -1.16 11.26
N SER A 191 11.09 -1.23 12.60
CA SER A 191 12.24 -1.80 13.28
C SER A 191 12.02 -3.31 13.46
N PRO A 192 13.05 -4.10 13.80
CA PRO A 192 12.86 -5.49 14.22
C PRO A 192 11.81 -5.63 15.34
N ASP A 193 11.73 -4.65 16.25
CA ASP A 193 10.75 -4.60 17.34
C ASP A 193 9.31 -4.37 16.86
N THR A 194 9.12 -3.74 15.68
CA THR A 194 7.80 -3.57 15.05
C THR A 194 7.13 -4.91 14.76
N PHE A 195 7.91 -5.97 14.49
CA PHE A 195 7.38 -7.32 14.28
C PHE A 195 6.98 -8.03 15.58
N SER A 196 7.38 -7.50 16.74
CA SER A 196 7.11 -8.09 18.05
C SER A 196 5.83 -7.58 18.72
N THR A 197 5.22 -6.52 18.17
CA THR A 197 4.04 -5.86 18.78
C THR A 197 2.83 -5.86 17.81
N PRO A 198 1.62 -6.21 18.28
CA PRO A 198 0.40 -6.13 17.46
C PRO A 198 0.15 -4.72 16.89
N GLU A 199 0.45 -3.68 17.66
CA GLU A 199 0.27 -2.28 17.25
C GLU A 199 1.27 -1.89 16.16
N GLY A 200 2.53 -2.38 16.26
CA GLY A 200 3.55 -2.17 15.23
C GLY A 200 3.18 -2.85 13.91
N LEU A 201 2.68 -4.08 13.97
CA LEU A 201 2.15 -4.79 12.80
C LEU A 201 0.94 -4.07 12.19
N GLY A 202 0.11 -3.44 13.03
CA GLY A 202 -1.02 -2.60 12.59
C GLY A 202 -0.61 -1.45 11.67
N GLN A 203 0.55 -0.85 11.88
CA GLN A 203 1.06 0.25 11.05
C GLN A 203 1.51 -0.20 9.65
N LEU A 204 1.71 -1.51 9.46
CA LEU A 204 2.10 -2.10 8.18
C LEU A 204 0.90 -2.54 7.34
N ILE A 205 -0.32 -2.42 7.89
CA ILE A 205 -1.55 -2.77 7.18
C ILE A 205 -1.70 -1.85 5.97
N ASP A 206 -1.97 -2.46 4.82
CA ASP A 206 -2.12 -1.78 3.52
C ASP A 206 -0.87 -0.97 3.10
N LYS A 207 0.30 -1.23 3.68
CA LYS A 207 1.59 -0.74 3.17
C LYS A 207 2.17 -1.70 2.15
N LYS A 208 2.70 -1.16 1.05
CA LYS A 208 3.35 -1.94 0.00
C LYS A 208 4.79 -2.33 0.36
N TRP A 209 5.47 -1.53 1.17
CA TRP A 209 6.86 -1.75 1.53
C TRP A 209 7.16 -1.35 2.98
N PRO A 210 7.40 -2.33 3.88
CA PRO A 210 8.06 -2.08 5.15
C PRO A 210 9.59 -2.00 4.96
N SER A 211 10.20 -0.82 5.07
CA SER A 211 11.65 -0.67 5.11
C SER A 211 12.16 -0.92 6.52
N ILE A 212 13.12 -1.83 6.68
CA ILE A 212 13.87 -1.99 7.94
C ILE A 212 15.19 -1.24 7.79
N PRO A 213 15.46 -0.18 8.58
CA PRO A 213 16.76 0.46 8.60
C PRO A 213 17.83 -0.58 8.94
N THR A 214 18.88 -0.65 8.13
CA THR A 214 20.03 -1.53 8.42
C THR A 214 20.57 -1.20 9.81
N HIS A 215 20.68 -2.21 10.66
CA HIS A 215 21.35 -2.13 11.95
C HIS A 215 22.75 -1.52 11.77
N PRO A 216 23.17 -0.51 12.55
CA PRO A 216 24.55 -0.06 12.49
C PRO A 216 25.45 -1.21 13.00
N ALA A 217 26.43 -1.57 12.18
CA ALA A 217 27.59 -2.41 12.46
C ALA A 217 27.37 -3.89 12.82
N ILE A 218 27.59 -4.76 11.83
CA ILE A 218 28.45 -5.93 12.03
C ILE A 218 29.52 -5.88 10.93
N CYS A 219 30.49 -4.99 11.10
CA CYS A 219 31.83 -5.21 10.54
C CYS A 219 32.57 -6.10 11.56
N PRO A 220 32.96 -7.33 11.23
CA PRO A 220 33.89 -8.07 12.08
C PRO A 220 35.29 -7.49 11.84
N GLU A 221 35.61 -6.39 12.51
CA GLU A 221 36.95 -5.80 12.51
C GLU A 221 37.59 -6.00 13.90
N SER A 222 37.77 -7.26 14.30
CA SER A 222 38.64 -7.62 15.42
C SER A 222 38.91 -9.14 15.48
N ALA A 223 39.74 -9.66 14.57
CA ALA A 223 40.40 -10.96 14.76
C ALA A 223 41.66 -11.14 13.89
N ILE A 224 42.55 -10.15 13.85
CA ILE A 224 43.95 -10.38 13.49
C ILE A 224 44.81 -9.60 14.51
N SER A 225 44.94 -10.18 15.70
CA SER A 225 46.06 -9.91 16.59
C SER A 225 47.02 -11.09 16.45
N THR A 226 47.92 -11.01 15.47
CA THR A 226 49.17 -11.77 15.50
C THR A 226 49.97 -11.32 16.72
N LYS A 227 49.97 -12.13 17.77
CA LYS A 227 51.03 -12.08 18.77
C LYS A 227 52.15 -13.00 18.30
N SER A 228 53.27 -12.36 17.95
CA SER A 228 54.62 -12.87 18.25
C SER A 228 54.77 -13.13 19.74
#